data_AF-A0A8T3R0T2-F1
#
_entry.id   AF-A0A8T3R0T2-F1
#
_cell.length_a   1.000
_cell.length_b   1.000
_cell.length_c   1.000
_cell.angle_alpha   90.00
_cell.angle_beta   90.00
_cell.angle_gamma   90.00
#
_symmetry.space_group_name_H-M   'P 1'
#
loop_
_entity.id
_entity.type
_entity.pdbx_description
1 polymer ?
#
loop_
_entity_poly.entity_id
_entity_poly.type
_entity_poly.pdbx_seq_one_letter_code
_entity_poly.pdbx_strand_id
1 'polypeptide(L)' 'MYGEGVSKEGGLLDVGVAMDTVTKTGAWFTFGETRLGQGREASKDFLKSNPHIALEIDRLIRARINDVEIPVEGIAEAE' A
#
# COMPACT_ATOMS: atom_id res chain seq x y z
N MET A 1 19.70 3.10 2.92
CA MET A 1 20.32 1.81 2.54
C MET A 1 19.57 1.32 1.30
N TYR A 2 20.16 1.44 0.11
CA TYR A 2 19.55 1.05 -1.17
C TYR A 2 19.78 -0.46 -1.37
N GLY A 3 18.78 -1.31 -1.10
CA GLY A 3 19.00 -2.76 -1.14
C GLY A 3 17.77 -3.67 -1.21
N GLU A 4 16.56 -3.14 -1.28
CA GLU A 4 15.38 -3.96 -1.55
C GLU A 4 14.70 -3.37 -2.78
N GLY A 5 14.82 -4.06 -3.93
CA GLY A 5 14.00 -3.77 -5.11
C GLY A 5 12.51 -3.67 -4.74
N VAL A 6 11.70 -2.99 -5.56
CA VAL A 6 10.28 -2.62 -5.34
C VAL A 6 9.74 -3.10 -3.97
N SER A 7 9.97 -2.31 -2.92
CA SER A 7 9.52 -2.71 -1.59
C SER A 7 8.01 -2.87 -1.61
N LYS A 8 7.51 -4.09 -1.31
CA LYS A 8 6.07 -4.37 -1.28
C LYS A 8 5.32 -3.38 -0.42
N GLU A 9 5.90 -3.00 0.73
CA GLU A 9 5.27 -2.04 1.65
C GLU A 9 5.25 -0.61 1.07
N GLY A 10 6.28 -0.25 0.30
CA GLY A 10 6.32 1.02 -0.41
C GLY A 10 5.24 1.11 -1.48
N GLY A 11 5.10 0.06 -2.30
CA GLY A 11 4.04 -0.03 -3.29
C GLY A 11 2.65 -0.07 -2.65
N LEU A 12 2.51 -0.78 -1.53
CA LEU A 12 1.26 -0.83 -0.76
C LEU A 12 0.85 0.54 -0.23
N LEU A 13 1.81 1.36 0.22
CA LEU A 13 1.55 2.75 0.62
C LEU A 13 1.13 3.62 -0.58
N ASP A 14 1.79 3.50 -1.73
CA ASP A 14 1.43 4.26 -2.93
C ASP A 14 0.03 3.92 -3.41
N VAL A 15 -0.26 2.63 -3.58
CA VAL A 15 -1.57 2.15 -4.02
C VAL A 15 -2.62 2.47 -2.96
N GLY A 16 -2.29 2.31 -1.68
CA GLY A 16 -3.18 2.65 -0.57
C GLY A 16 -3.56 4.13 -0.55
N VAL A 17 -2.62 5.03 -0.83
CA VAL A 17 -2.91 6.47 -0.96
C VAL A 17 -3.70 6.77 -2.22
N ALA A 18 -3.36 6.14 -3.36
CA ALA A 18 -4.07 6.32 -4.62
C ALA A 18 -5.54 5.84 -4.56
N MET A 19 -5.81 4.83 -3.74
CA MET A 19 -7.15 4.26 -3.53
C MET A 19 -7.88 4.86 -2.31
N ASP A 20 -7.36 5.94 -1.73
CA ASP A 20 -7.88 6.60 -0.51
C ASP A 20 -8.04 5.66 0.70
N THR A 21 -7.36 4.51 0.69
CA THR A 21 -7.34 3.55 1.81
C THR A 21 -6.37 4.01 2.90
N VAL A 22 -5.27 4.64 2.49
CA VAL A 22 -4.29 5.27 3.37
C VAL A 22 -4.38 6.79 3.20
N THR A 23 -4.66 7.50 4.27
CA THR A 23 -4.71 8.96 4.28
C THR A 23 -3.32 9.52 4.58
N LYS A 24 -2.93 10.54 3.81
CA LYS A 24 -1.69 11.28 4.05
C LYS A 24 -2.01 12.70 4.52
N THR A 25 -1.76 12.98 5.79
CA THR A 25 -1.93 14.32 6.37
C THR A 25 -0.57 14.99 6.55
N GLY A 26 -0.19 15.84 5.59
CA GLY A 26 1.12 16.48 5.56
C GLY A 26 2.24 15.44 5.33
N ALA A 27 3.06 15.22 6.37
CA ALA A 27 4.08 14.18 6.36
C ALA A 27 3.61 12.86 7.00
N TRP A 28 2.42 12.80 7.61
CA TRP A 28 1.95 11.61 8.33
C TRP A 28 1.10 10.71 7.45
N PHE A 29 1.28 9.40 7.59
CA PHE A 29 0.42 8.38 6.98
C PHE A 29 -0.44 7.72 8.05
N THR A 30 -1.74 7.61 7.77
CA THR A 30 -2.74 6.99 8.61
C THR A 30 -3.57 6.02 7.78
N PHE A 31 -3.85 4.84 8.34
CA PHE A 31 -4.73 3.84 7.78
C PHE A 31 -5.92 3.68 8.72
N GLY A 32 -7.10 4.15 8.29
CA GLY A 32 -8.25 4.33 9.18
C GLY A 32 -7.87 5.21 10.38
N GLU A 33 -7.93 4.62 11.58
CA GLU A 33 -7.54 5.27 12.85
C GLU A 33 -6.08 4.96 13.26
N THR A 34 -5.40 4.07 12.54
CA THR A 34 -4.04 3.64 12.86
C THR A 34 -3.02 4.56 12.23
N ARG A 35 -2.10 5.09 13.03
CA ARG A 35 -1.00 5.95 12.53
C ARG A 35 0.20 5.08 12.14
N LEU A 36 0.47 5.02 10.84
CA LEU A 36 1.56 4.20 10.28
C LEU A 36 2.92 4.85 10.55
N GLY A 37 3.03 6.17 10.44
CA GLY A 37 4.28 6.86 10.72
C GLY A 37 4.41 8.21 10.04
N GLN A 38 5.50 8.91 10.36
CA GLN A 38 5.87 10.15 9.72
C GLN A 38 6.82 9.87 8.56
N GLY A 39 6.37 10.17 7.35
CA GLY A 39 7.11 9.96 6.12
C GLY A 39 6.97 8.52 5.61
N ARG A 40 7.47 8.33 4.40
CA ARG A 40 7.37 7.05 3.68
C ARG A 40 8.22 5.96 4.35
N GLU A 41 9.44 6.28 4.78
CA GLU A 41 10.33 5.31 5.40
C GLU A 41 9.80 4.79 6.75
N ALA A 42 9.37 5.67 7.66
CA ALA A 42 8.81 5.23 8.94
C ALA A 42 7.55 4.39 8.76
N SER A 43 6.69 4.75 7.79
CA SER A 43 5.48 4.00 7.48
C SER A 43 5.80 2.61 6.90
N LYS A 44 6.85 2.50 6.08
CA LYS A 44 7.34 1.19 5.60
C LYS A 44 7.85 0.33 6.75
N ASP A 45 8.68 0.89 7.63
CA ASP A 45 9.20 0.18 8.80
C ASP A 45 8.07 -0.31 9.72
N PHE A 46 7.03 0.52 9.90
CA PHE A 46 5.83 0.12 10.62
C PHE A 46 5.12 -1.06 9.96
N LEU A 47 4.89 -1.02 8.65
CA LEU A 47 4.24 -2.11 7.92
C LEU A 47 5.07 -3.40 7.91
N LYS A 48 6.40 -3.28 7.82
CA LYS A 48 7.33 -4.41 7.96
C LYS A 48 7.24 -5.05 9.35
N SER A 49 7.17 -4.23 10.39
CA SER A 49 7.03 -4.70 11.78
C SER A 49 5.62 -5.22 12.09
N ASN A 50 4.61 -4.76 11.34
CA ASN A 50 3.20 -5.09 11.53
C ASN A 50 2.60 -5.71 10.25
N PRO A 51 2.99 -6.95 9.90
CA PRO A 51 2.53 -7.60 8.68
C PRO A 51 1.01 -7.83 8.65
N HIS A 52 0.35 -7.87 9.81
CA HIS A 52 -1.11 -7.97 9.91
C HIS A 52 -1.81 -6.73 9.34
N ILE A 53 -1.30 -5.52 9.64
CA ILE A 53 -1.83 -4.26 9.08
C ILE A 53 -1.56 -4.20 7.58
N ALA A 54 -0.36 -4.61 7.15
CA ALA A 54 -0.02 -4.66 5.73
C ALA A 54 -0.96 -5.60 4.95
N LEU A 55 -1.27 -6.77 5.50
CA LEU A 55 -2.23 -7.71 4.91
C LEU A 55 -3.65 -7.15 4.87
N GLU A 56 -4.06 -6.40 5.89
CA GLU A 56 -5.37 -5.76 5.93
C GLU A 56 -5.51 -4.68 4.85
N ILE A 57 -4.49 -3.82 4.71
CA ILE A 57 -4.42 -2.82 3.64
C ILE A 57 -4.45 -3.50 2.26
N ASP A 58 -3.65 -4.56 2.05
CA ASP A 58 -3.63 -5.32 0.78
C ASP A 58 -5.00 -5.93 0.47
N ARG A 59 -5.67 -6.52 1.47
CA ARG A 59 -7.03 -7.06 1.30
C ARG A 59 -8.04 -5.98 0.93
N LEU A 60 -8.00 -4.81 1.57
CA LEU A 60 -8.91 -3.71 1.26
C LEU A 60 -8.66 -3.15 -0.14
N ILE A 61 -7.39 -2.96 -0.52
CA ILE A 61 -7.00 -2.54 -1.86
C ILE A 61 -7.53 -3.55 -2.90
N ARG A 62 -7.28 -4.85 -2.68
CA ARG A 62 -7.77 -5.92 -3.58
C ARG A 62 -9.29 -6.01 -3.61
N ALA A 63 -9.97 -5.86 -2.48
CA ALA A 63 -11.43 -5.90 -2.44
C ALA A 63 -12.01 -4.74 -3.26
N ARG A 64 -11.44 -3.54 -3.13
CA ARG A 64 -11.84 -2.37 -3.91
C ARG A 64 -11.53 -2.53 -5.40
N ILE A 65 -10.44 -3.21 -5.75
CA ILE A 65 -10.12 -3.60 -7.13
C ILE A 65 -11.06 -4.71 -7.64
N ASN A 66 -11.54 -5.64 -6.83
CA ASN A 66 -12.46 -6.69 -7.31
C ASN A 66 -13.89 -6.15 -7.54
N ASP A 67 -14.28 -5.08 -6.83
CA ASP A 67 -15.55 -4.38 -7.06
C ASP A 67 -15.46 -3.42 -8.26
N VAL A 68 -14.25 -3.00 -8.62
CA VAL A 68 -13.96 -2.23 -9.84
C VAL A 68 -13.59 -3.23 -10.93
N GLU A 69 -14.47 -3.50 -11.88
CA GLU A 69 -14.09 -4.18 -13.11
C GLU A 69 -12.98 -3.37 -13.79
N ILE A 70 -11.71 -3.73 -13.55
CA ILE A 70 -10.59 -3.15 -14.26
C ILE A 70 -10.61 -3.83 -15.63
N PRO A 71 -10.88 -3.12 -16.74
CA PRO A 71 -10.57 -3.66 -18.05
C PRO A 71 -9.08 -3.94 -18.08
N VAL A 72 -8.71 -5.22 -17.98
CA VAL A 72 -7.33 -5.70 -18.07
C VAL A 72 -6.86 -5.65 -19.52
N GLU A 73 -6.82 -4.46 -20.11
CA GLU A 73 -6.04 -4.24 -21.32
C GLU A 73 -4.56 -4.14 -20.93
N GLY A 74 -3.82 -5.24 -21.08
CA GLY A 74 -2.40 -5.13 -21.43
C GLY A 74 -1.34 -5.79 -20.55
N ILE A 75 -1.67 -6.69 -19.62
CA ILE A 75 -0.64 -7.64 -19.13
C ILE A 75 -0.80 -8.98 -19.87
N ALA A 76 -0.39 -8.95 -21.14
CA ALA A 76 -0.14 -10.16 -21.89
C ALA A 76 0.94 -10.97 -21.16
N GLU A 77 0.61 -12.23 -20.90
CA GLU A 77 1.53 -13.29 -20.51
C GLU A 77 2.74 -13.25 -21.46
N ALA A 78 3.94 -13.10 -20.89
CA ALA A 78 5.17 -13.43 -21.59
C ALA A 78 5.50 -14.88 -21.21
N GLU A 79 5.12 -15.81 -22.11
CA GLU A 79 5.73 -17.14 -22.23
C GLU A 79 7.23 -17.05 -22.51
#